data_AF-A0A6N7Q6U3-F1
#
_entry.id   AF-A0A6N7Q6U3-F1
#
_cell.length_a   1.000
_cell.length_b   1.000
_cell.length_c   1.000
_cell.angle_alpha   90.00
_cell.angle_beta   90.00
_cell.angle_gamma   90.00
#
_symmetry.space_group_name_H-M   'P 1'
#
loop_
_entity.id
_entity.type
_entity.pdbx_description
1 polymer ?
#
loop_
_entity_poly.entity_id
_entity_poly.type
_entity_poly.pdbx_seq_one_letter_code
_entity_poly.pdbx_strand_id
1 'polypeptide(L)' 'MGKELVEVVEFVRARARGNAVVELARLNLLVGRALSRNAGSIPDEPELVARAWSCAREILEHERRGKR' A
#
# COMPACT_ATOMS: atom_id res chain seq x y z
N MET A 1 -10.50 9.02 -11.37
CA MET A 1 -9.38 9.32 -10.45
C MET A 1 -9.48 8.36 -9.28
N GLY A 2 -8.39 7.69 -8.94
CA GLY A 2 -8.39 6.58 -7.98
C GLY A 2 -8.44 7.06 -6.54
N LYS A 3 -9.61 6.95 -5.91
CA LYS A 3 -9.79 7.32 -4.51
C LYS A 3 -9.42 6.16 -3.60
N GLU A 4 -9.74 4.94 -3.99
CA GLU A 4 -9.44 3.75 -3.17
C GLU A 4 -7.94 3.45 -3.16
N LEU A 5 -7.24 3.60 -4.29
CA LEU A 5 -5.79 3.46 -4.30
C LEU A 5 -5.09 4.50 -3.41
N VAL A 6 -5.64 5.71 -3.31
CA VAL A 6 -5.14 6.74 -2.37
C VAL A 6 -5.38 6.29 -0.94
N GLU A 7 -6.56 5.75 -0.64
CA GLU A 7 -6.88 5.21 0.69
C GLU A 7 -5.93 4.09 1.11
N VAL A 8 -5.55 3.18 0.20
CA VAL A 8 -4.55 2.14 0.47
C VAL A 8 -3.20 2.76 0.86
N VAL A 9 -2.74 3.77 0.11
CA VAL A 9 -1.47 4.46 0.39
C VAL A 9 -1.51 5.13 1.76
N GLU A 10 -2.58 5.85 2.06
CA GLU A 10 -2.76 6.52 3.36
C GLU A 10 -2.89 5.50 4.50
N PHE A 11 -3.55 4.37 4.26
CA PHE A 11 -3.67 3.28 5.23
C PHE A 11 -2.30 2.71 5.64
N VAL A 12 -1.41 2.45 4.67
CA VAL A 12 -0.04 1.99 4.93
C VAL A 12 0.77 3.07 5.63
N ARG A 13 0.70 4.31 5.14
CA ARG A 13 1.43 5.45 5.73
C ARG A 13 1.06 5.67 7.20
N ALA A 14 -0.22 5.57 7.55
CA ALA A 14 -0.70 5.82 8.90
C ALA A 14 -0.40 4.66 9.88
N ARG A 15 -0.21 3.43 9.39
CA ARG A 15 -0.08 2.23 10.23
C ARG A 15 1.31 1.60 10.25
N ALA A 16 2.20 2.01 9.35
CA ALA A 16 3.59 1.59 9.38
C ALA A 16 4.23 1.93 10.73
N ARG A 17 4.81 0.93 11.40
CA ARG A 17 5.48 1.08 12.70
C ARG A 17 6.98 1.34 12.56
N GLY A 18 7.51 1.13 11.35
CA GLY A 18 8.88 1.45 10.95
C GLY A 18 8.91 2.66 10.03
N ASN A 19 9.68 2.56 8.94
CA ASN A 19 9.79 3.62 7.95
C ASN A 19 8.69 3.49 6.89
N ALA A 20 7.67 4.34 6.96
CA ALA A 20 6.56 4.37 6.00
C ALA A 20 7.02 4.45 4.54
N VAL A 21 8.16 5.10 4.25
CA VAL A 21 8.72 5.17 2.89
C VAL A 21 9.13 3.79 2.38
N VAL A 22 9.72 2.96 3.24
CA VAL A 22 10.15 1.60 2.89
C VAL A 22 8.93 0.72 2.62
N GLU A 23 7.90 0.80 3.45
CA GLU A 23 6.69 -0.03 3.27
C GLU A 23 5.86 0.40 2.05
N LEU A 24 5.81 1.70 1.75
CA LEU A 24 5.21 2.19 0.52
C LEU A 24 6.01 1.75 -0.72
N ALA A 25 7.33 1.72 -0.64
CA ALA A 25 8.16 1.18 -1.72
C ALA A 25 7.90 -0.33 -1.93
N ARG A 26 7.80 -1.10 -0.84
CA ARG A 26 7.46 -2.52 -0.86
C ARG A 26 6.07 -2.75 -1.48
N LEU A 27 5.07 -1.96 -1.09
CA LEU A 27 3.74 -1.99 -1.69
C LEU A 27 3.80 -1.75 -3.20
N ASN A 28 4.55 -0.73 -3.65
CA ASN A 28 4.68 -0.43 -5.07
C ASN A 28 5.28 -1.61 -5.85
N LEU A 29 6.29 -2.28 -5.29
CA LEU A 29 6.93 -3.45 -5.89
C LEU A 29 5.97 -4.63 -5.99
N LEU A 30 5.23 -4.94 -4.91
CA LEU A 30 4.29 -6.06 -4.88
C LEU A 30 3.10 -5.85 -5.82
N VAL A 31 2.64 -4.61 -5.95
CA VAL A 31 1.52 -4.25 -6.85
C VAL A 31 2.00 -4.09 -8.30
N GLY A 32 3.30 -3.80 -8.51
CA GLY A 32 3.87 -3.53 -9.84
C GLY A 32 3.54 -2.13 -10.37
N ARG A 33 3.09 -1.21 -9.50
CA ARG A 33 2.78 0.20 -9.85
C ARG A 33 3.23 1.14 -8.74
N ALA A 34 3.68 2.34 -9.13
CA ALA A 34 4.12 3.38 -8.20
C ALA A 34 2.93 4.13 -7.55
N LEU A 35 2.12 3.43 -6.74
CA LEU A 35 0.93 3.96 -6.09
C LEU A 35 1.24 5.14 -5.17
N SER A 36 2.31 5.06 -4.38
CA SER A 36 2.70 6.09 -3.41
C SER A 36 2.85 7.53 -3.96
N ARG A 37 3.01 7.68 -5.28
CA ARG A 37 3.12 8.99 -5.96
C ARG A 37 1.96 9.27 -6.91
N ASN A 38 1.33 8.23 -7.46
CA ASN A 38 0.41 8.37 -8.60
C ASN A 38 -1.01 7.87 -8.31
N ALA A 39 -1.31 7.38 -7.09
CA ALA A 39 -2.58 6.74 -6.77
C ALA A 39 -3.81 7.54 -7.21
N GLY A 40 -3.84 8.86 -6.97
CA GLY A 40 -4.96 9.72 -7.37
C GLY A 40 -5.20 9.80 -8.88
N SER A 41 -4.14 9.60 -9.67
CA SER A 41 -4.18 9.65 -11.13
C SER A 41 -4.44 8.29 -11.79
N ILE A 42 -4.29 7.19 -11.05
CA ILE A 42 -4.54 5.83 -11.55
C ILE A 42 -6.02 5.51 -11.37
N PRO A 43 -6.72 4.94 -12.37
CA PRO A 43 -8.09 4.47 -12.18
C PRO A 43 -8.17 3.34 -11.12
N ASP A 44 -9.25 3.32 -10.33
CA ASP A 44 -9.54 2.25 -9.38
C ASP A 44 -10.02 1.00 -10.14
N GLU A 45 -9.09 0.30 -10.80
CA GLU A 45 -9.34 -1.01 -11.39
C GLU A 45 -9.60 -2.03 -10.26
N PRO A 46 -10.72 -2.77 -10.25
CA PRO A 46 -11.10 -3.62 -9.10
C PRO A 46 -10.04 -4.63 -8.68
N GLU A 47 -9.38 -5.28 -9.64
CA GLU A 47 -8.31 -6.24 -9.39
C GLU A 47 -7.07 -5.58 -8.78
N LEU A 48 -6.72 -4.38 -9.26
CA LEU A 48 -5.60 -3.61 -8.76
C LEU A 48 -5.84 -3.16 -7.31
N VAL A 49 -7.04 -2.66 -7.03
CA VAL A 49 -7.45 -2.23 -5.69
C VAL A 49 -7.45 -3.41 -4.72
N ALA A 50 -8.04 -4.55 -5.11
CA ALA A 50 -8.06 -5.75 -4.29
C ALA A 50 -6.64 -6.25 -3.97
N ARG A 51 -5.76 -6.29 -4.98
CA ARG A 51 -4.34 -6.66 -4.81
C ARG A 51 -3.62 -5.67 -3.90
N ALA A 52 -3.80 -4.38 -4.09
CA ALA A 52 -3.16 -3.34 -3.27
C ALA A 52 -3.57 -3.45 -1.80
N TRP A 53 -4.85 -3.68 -1.52
CA TRP A 53 -5.34 -3.92 -0.15
C TRP A 53 -4.77 -5.20 0.46
N SER A 54 -4.69 -6.31 -0.30
CA SER A 54 -4.10 -7.56 0.19
C SER A 54 -2.64 -7.34 0.60
N CYS A 55 -1.83 -6.79 -0.31
CA CYS A 55 -0.42 -6.52 -0.05
C CYS A 55 -0.21 -5.55 1.12
N ALA A 56 -1.02 -4.48 1.21
CA ALA A 56 -0.94 -3.53 2.32
C ALA A 56 -1.18 -4.19 3.68
N ARG A 57 -2.15 -5.11 3.78
CA ARG A 57 -2.45 -5.84 5.02
C ARG A 57 -1.33 -6.80 5.40
N GLU A 58 -0.81 -7.56 4.44
CA GLU A 58 0.31 -8.49 4.65
C GLU A 58 1.55 -7.78 5.16
N ILE A 59 1.92 -6.64 4.54
CA ILE A 59 3.06 -5.82 4.95
C ILE A 59 2.95 -5.43 6.43
N LEU A 60 1.81 -4.86 6.82
CA LEU A 60 1.59 -4.39 8.18
C LEU A 60 1.48 -5.55 9.20
N GLU A 61 1.00 -6.72 8.78
CA GLU A 61 1.02 -7.91 9.61
C GLU A 61 2.44 -8.44 9.84
N HIS A 62 3.27 -8.48 8.79
CA HIS A 62 4.67 -8.86 8.91
C HIS A 62 5.44 -7.92 9.85
N GLU A 63 5.22 -6.61 9.77
CA GLU A 63 5.80 -5.65 10.73
C GLU A 63 5.38 -5.94 12.17
N ARG A 64 4.14 -6.38 12.39
CA ARG A 64 3.65 -6.73 13.73
C ARG A 64 4.35 -7.99 14.28
N ARG A 65 4.66 -8.96 13.42
CA ARG A 65 5.31 -10.22 13.81
C ARG A 65 6.82 -10.09 13.99
N GLY A 66 7.51 -9.30 13.16
CA GLY A 66 8.97 -9.13 13.21
C GLY A 66 9.51 -8.33 14.40
N LYS A 67 8.63 -7.67 15.18
CA LYS A 67 8.98 -6.93 16.41
C LYS A 67 8.70 -7.71 17.70
N ARG A 68 8.31 -9.00 17.61
CA ARG A 68 8.04 -9.87 18.77
C ARG A 68 9.22 -10.75 19.12
#